data_AF-A0A4U5LR89-F1
#
_entry.id   AF-A0A4U5LR89-F1
#
_cell.length_a   1.000
_cell.length_b   1.000
_cell.length_c   1.000
_cell.angle_alpha   90.00
_cell.angle_beta   90.00
_cell.angle_gamma   90.00
#
_symmetry.space_group_name_H-M   'P 1'
#
loop_
_entity.id
_entity.type
_entity.pdbx_description
1 polymer ?
#
loop_
_entity_poly.entity_id
_entity_poly.type
_entity_poly.pdbx_seq_one_letter_code
_entity_poly.pdbx_strand_id
1 'polypeptide(L)'
;MQELCKECPENVRFCRIGQRSDRPRLIKVVLPFPELGSVAMTYVRALKTFKFKGVFVRRSLEIPERVAQKTAYKQLLHRRSLGENVVLRNGSIVQLSGNSDNSSQPQANVENAQSRQ
;
A
#
# COMPACT_ATOMS: atom_id res chain seq x y z
N MET A 1 23.06 -2.68 28.90
CA MET A 1 21.77 -2.46 29.57
C MET A 1 20.90 -1.63 28.65
N GLN A 2 19.86 -2.21 28.08
CA GLN A 2 18.82 -1.47 27.37
C GLN A 2 17.78 -1.08 28.41
N GLU A 3 17.71 0.19 28.78
CA GLU A 3 16.56 0.71 29.49
C GLU A 3 15.39 0.70 28.49
N LEU A 4 14.59 -0.37 28.55
CA LEU A 4 13.27 -0.36 27.96
C LEU A 4 12.53 0.83 28.56
N CYS A 5 12.28 1.85 27.73
CA CYS A 5 11.35 2.92 28.02
C CYS A 5 10.15 2.31 28.76
N LYS A 6 9.88 2.77 29.98
CA LYS A 6 8.61 2.54 30.64
C LYS A 6 7.56 3.28 29.81
N GLU A 7 7.07 2.62 28.77
CA GLU A 7 6.04 3.12 27.86
C GLU A 7 4.75 3.24 28.65
N CYS A 8 4.47 4.42 29.20
CA CYS A 8 3.15 4.71 29.74
C CYS A 8 2.15 4.83 28.58
N PRO A 9 1.11 3.97 28.51
CA PRO A 9 0.04 4.09 27.52
C PRO A 9 -0.81 5.38 27.67
N GLU A 10 -0.55 6.15 28.72
CA GLU A 10 -1.28 7.34 29.17
C GLU A 10 -1.19 8.54 28.22
N ASN A 11 -0.26 8.53 27.26
CA ASN A 11 -0.08 9.64 26.31
C ASN A 11 -0.74 9.42 24.94
N VAL A 12 -1.44 8.30 24.74
CA VAL A 12 -2.21 8.07 23.52
C VAL A 12 -3.47 8.93 23.54
N ARG A 13 -3.58 9.87 22.61
CA ARG A 13 -4.79 10.69 22.44
C ARG A 13 -5.64 10.15 21.31
N PHE A 14 -6.95 10.16 21.45
CA PHE A 14 -7.86 9.80 20.36
C PHE A 14 -9.02 10.78 20.23
N CYS A 15 -9.52 10.97 19.01
CA CYS A 15 -10.69 11.78 18.73
C CYS A 15 -11.54 11.17 17.61
N ARG A 16 -12.85 11.46 17.63
CA ARG A 16 -13.78 11.07 16.56
C ARG A 16 -13.86 12.20 15.53
N ILE A 17 -13.61 11.89 14.27
CA ILE A 17 -13.59 12.83 13.15
C ILE A 17 -14.81 12.63 12.26
N GLY A 18 -15.38 13.76 11.83
CA GLY A 18 -16.54 13.81 10.95
C GLY A 18 -17.86 13.86 11.71
N GLN A 19 -18.88 14.35 11.03
CA GLN A 19 -20.24 14.47 11.55
C GLN A 19 -21.14 13.63 10.65
N ARG A 20 -21.39 12.39 11.06
CA ARG A 20 -22.24 11.43 10.34
C ARG A 20 -23.12 10.69 11.33
N SER A 21 -24.40 10.55 11.01
CA SER A 21 -25.40 9.80 11.78
C SER A 21 -25.62 8.39 11.23
N ASP A 22 -25.35 8.19 9.94
CA ASP A 22 -25.65 6.97 9.18
C ASP A 22 -24.51 5.93 9.19
N ARG A 23 -23.28 6.34 9.53
CA ARG A 23 -22.09 5.47 9.55
C ARG A 23 -21.18 5.78 10.73
N PRO A 24 -20.39 4.81 11.21
CA PRO A 24 -19.40 5.04 12.25
C PRO A 24 -18.46 6.19 11.89
N ARG A 25 -18.24 7.10 12.84
CA ARG A 25 -17.26 8.19 12.70
C ARG A 25 -15.84 7.63 12.65
N LEU A 26 -14.97 8.32 11.93
CA LEU A 26 -13.55 7.97 11.90
C LEU A 26 -12.94 8.20 13.28
N ILE A 27 -12.00 7.35 13.70
CA ILE A 27 -11.24 7.56 14.92
C ILE A 27 -9.81 7.92 14.52
N LYS A 28 -9.35 9.09 14.92
CA LYS A 28 -7.94 9.48 14.81
C LYS A 28 -7.27 9.17 16.13
N VAL A 29 -6.19 8.40 16.05
CA VAL A 29 -5.31 8.09 17.18
C VAL A 29 -4.01 8.85 16.96
N VAL A 30 -3.58 9.58 17.98
CA VAL A 30 -2.31 10.30 18.03
C VAL A 30 -1.45 9.58 19.05
N LEU A 31 -0.38 8.97 18.56
CA LEU A 31 0.59 8.28 19.38
C LEU A 31 1.59 9.29 19.96
N PRO A 32 2.17 9.01 21.14
CA PRO A 32 3.13 9.92 21.77
C PRO A 32 4.42 10.08 20.98
N PHE A 33 4.81 9.04 20.23
CA PHE A 33 6.04 9.00 19.46
C PHE A 33 5.76 8.63 18.00
N PRO A 34 6.39 9.30 17.02
CA PRO A 34 6.15 9.01 15.60
C PRO A 34 6.59 7.60 15.18
N GLU A 35 7.61 7.03 15.82
CA GLU A 35 8.16 5.70 15.56
C GLU A 35 7.10 4.61 15.80
N LEU A 36 6.27 4.81 16.83
CA LEU A 36 5.16 3.90 17.16
C LEU A 36 4.12 3.82 16.04
N GLY A 37 4.00 4.86 15.20
CA GLY A 37 3.12 4.84 14.04
C GLY A 37 3.52 3.79 13.01
N SER A 38 4.83 3.59 12.80
CA SER A 38 5.33 2.54 11.90
C SER A 38 5.11 1.15 12.49
N VAL A 39 5.41 0.98 13.78
CA VAL A 39 5.18 -0.27 14.51
C VAL A 39 3.71 -0.65 14.48
N ALA A 40 2.80 0.28 14.82
CA ALA A 40 1.36 0.05 14.80
C ALA A 40 0.87 -0.42 13.42
N MET A 41 1.34 0.21 12.34
CA MET A 41 0.96 -0.16 10.97
C MET A 41 1.41 -1.56 10.56
N THR A 42 2.53 -2.06 11.10
CA THR A 42 2.97 -3.44 10.87
C THR A 42 1.98 -4.45 11.45
N TYR A 43 1.46 -4.17 12.65
CA TYR A 43 0.50 -5.04 13.34
C TYR A 43 -0.93 -4.93 12.84
N VAL A 44 -1.28 -3.93 12.01
CA VAL A 44 -2.63 -3.81 11.41
C VAL A 44 -3.04 -5.07 10.65
N ARG A 45 -2.10 -5.74 9.99
CA ARG A 45 -2.41 -7.00 9.27
C ARG A 45 -2.79 -8.13 10.24
N ALA A 46 -2.19 -8.16 11.43
CA ALA A 46 -2.50 -9.12 12.49
C ALA A 46 -3.85 -8.83 13.17
N LEU A 47 -4.33 -7.59 13.14
CA LEU A 47 -5.63 -7.19 13.70
C LEU A 47 -6.85 -7.70 12.90
N LYS A 48 -6.66 -8.41 11.78
CA LYS A 48 -7.74 -9.00 10.97
C LYS A 48 -8.43 -10.21 11.64
N THR A 49 -8.59 -10.19 12.95
CA THR A 49 -9.35 -11.17 13.72
C THR A 49 -10.85 -10.91 13.59
N PHE A 50 -11.70 -11.90 13.93
CA PHE A 50 -13.16 -11.81 13.79
C PHE A 50 -13.77 -10.54 14.41
N LYS A 51 -13.23 -10.08 15.56
CA LYS A 51 -13.74 -8.90 16.28
C LYS A 51 -13.50 -7.56 15.56
N PHE A 52 -12.50 -7.47 14.69
CA PHE A 52 -12.17 -6.25 13.95
C PHE A 52 -12.27 -6.45 12.43
N LYS A 53 -13.02 -7.47 12.00
CA LYS A 53 -13.28 -7.73 10.59
C LYS A 53 -13.99 -6.51 9.97
N GLY A 54 -13.38 -5.94 8.93
CA GLY A 54 -13.91 -4.73 8.26
C GLY A 54 -13.43 -3.40 8.85
N VAL A 55 -12.59 -3.42 9.89
CA VAL A 55 -11.92 -2.20 10.37
C VAL A 55 -10.70 -1.91 9.50
N PHE A 56 -10.63 -0.68 8.98
CA PHE A 56 -9.52 -0.21 8.17
C PHE A 56 -8.69 0.79 8.95
N VAL A 57 -7.42 0.42 9.20
CA VAL A 57 -6.43 1.32 9.82
C VAL A 57 -5.51 1.83 8.73
N ARG A 58 -5.27 3.14 8.71
CA ARG A 58 -4.38 3.82 7.78
C ARG A 58 -3.63 4.94 8.50
N ARG A 59 -2.46 5.29 7.98
CA ARG A 59 -1.72 6.47 8.45
C ARG A 59 -2.54 7.74 8.15
N SER A 60 -2.51 8.68 9.09
CA SER A 60 -2.98 10.03 8.83
C SER A 60 -1.96 10.69 7.91
N LEU A 61 -2.42 11.18 6.77
CA LEU A 61 -1.60 11.93 5.82
C LEU A 61 -1.80 13.42 5.99
N GLU A 62 -0.74 14.16 5.73
CA GLU A 62 -0.79 15.62 5.60
C GLU A 62 -1.68 16.02 4.42
N ILE A 63 -2.16 17.26 4.42
CA ILE A 63 -3.04 17.79 3.36
C ILE A 63 -2.43 17.60 1.95
N PRO A 64 -1.18 18.00 1.67
CA PRO A 64 -0.59 17.83 0.33
C PRO A 64 -0.53 16.35 -0.10
N GLU A 65 -0.10 15.47 0.81
CA GLU A 65 -0.02 14.03 0.54
C GLU A 65 -1.39 13.41 0.26
N ARG A 66 -2.42 13.86 0.98
CA ARG A 66 -3.81 13.42 0.76
C ARG A 66 -4.34 13.82 -0.61
N VAL A 67 -4.02 15.04 -1.06
CA VAL A 67 -4.39 15.51 -2.40
C VAL A 67 -3.66 14.67 -3.46
N ALA A 68 -2.36 14.46 -3.31
CA ALA A 68 -1.57 13.62 -4.22
C ALA A 68 -2.13 12.20 -4.31
N GLN A 69 -2.43 11.57 -3.17
CA GLN A 69 -2.99 10.22 -3.12
C GLN A 69 -4.37 10.15 -3.78
N LYS A 70 -5.23 11.16 -3.59
CA LYS A 70 -6.54 11.24 -4.24
C LYS A 70 -6.40 11.33 -5.76
N THR A 71 -5.46 12.12 -6.25
CA THR A 71 -5.16 12.25 -7.69
C THR A 71 -4.64 10.94 -8.26
N ALA A 72 -3.66 10.31 -7.60
CA ALA A 72 -3.11 9.03 -8.02
C ALA A 72 -4.19 7.92 -8.02
N TYR A 73 -5.11 7.92 -7.06
CA TYR A 73 -6.21 6.97 -7.00
C TYR A 73 -7.21 7.16 -8.16
N LYS A 74 -7.54 8.41 -8.53
CA LYS A 74 -8.37 8.68 -9.71
C LYS A 74 -7.72 8.18 -11.00
N GLN A 75 -6.43 8.44 -11.17
CA GLN A 75 -5.66 7.95 -12.31
C GLN A 75 -5.61 6.41 -12.35
N LEU A 76 -5.45 5.76 -11.20
CA LEU A 76 -5.52 4.30 -11.09
C LEU A 76 -6.86 3.76 -11.60
N LEU A 77 -7.98 4.35 -11.14
CA LEU A 77 -9.32 3.91 -11.56
C LEU A 77 -9.53 4.07 -13.07
N HIS A 78 -9.07 5.19 -13.63
CA HIS A 78 -9.14 5.44 -15.07
C HIS A 78 -8.35 4.40 -15.88
N ARG A 79 -7.10 4.11 -15.48
CA ARG A 79 -6.28 3.08 -16.15
C ARG A 79 -6.89 1.68 -16.04
N ARG A 80 -7.47 1.34 -14.90
CA ARG A 80 -8.22 0.07 -14.75
C ARG A 80 -9.44 0.00 -15.66
N SER A 81 -10.18 1.10 -15.85
CA SER A 81 -11.30 1.11 -16.80
C SER A 81 -10.87 0.94 -18.25
N LEU A 82 -9.62 1.29 -18.58
CA LEU A 82 -9.01 1.04 -19.88
C LEU A 82 -8.45 -0.40 -20.02
N GLY A 83 -8.61 -1.25 -19.01
CA GLY A 83 -8.12 -2.63 -19.02
C GLY A 83 -6.64 -2.79 -18.62
N GLU A 84 -5.97 -1.73 -18.15
CA GLU A 84 -4.59 -1.82 -17.70
C GLU A 84 -4.47 -2.56 -16.35
N ASN A 85 -3.53 -3.51 -16.26
CA ASN A 85 -3.19 -4.19 -15.01
C ASN A 85 -2.29 -3.31 -14.12
N VAL A 86 -2.90 -2.37 -13.40
CA VAL A 86 -2.20 -1.41 -12.52
C VAL A 86 -2.62 -1.50 -11.05
N VAL A 87 -1.67 -1.24 -10.16
CA VAL A 87 -1.87 -1.16 -8.69
C VAL A 87 -1.24 0.10 -8.11
N LEU A 88 -1.84 0.64 -7.05
CA LEU A 88 -1.26 1.75 -6.29
C LEU A 88 -0.36 1.19 -5.19
N ARG A 89 0.95 1.45 -5.25
CA ARG A 89 1.92 1.14 -4.19
C ARG A 89 2.61 2.42 -3.73
N ASN A 90 2.61 2.67 -2.43
CA ASN A 90 3.24 3.84 -1.80
C ASN A 90 2.85 5.20 -2.43
N GLY A 91 1.63 5.32 -2.95
CA GLY A 91 1.16 6.56 -3.60
C GLY A 91 1.47 6.68 -5.09
N SER A 92 2.19 5.71 -5.67
CA SER A 92 2.52 5.67 -7.11
C SER A 92 1.79 4.52 -7.81
N ILE A 93 1.41 4.75 -9.07
CA ILE A 93 0.80 3.71 -9.91
C ILE A 93 1.92 2.85 -10.48
N VAL A 94 1.87 1.55 -10.20
CA VAL A 94 2.80 0.54 -10.69
C VAL A 94 2.03 -0.37 -11.63
N GLN A 95 2.53 -0.53 -12.85
CA GLN A 95 2.02 -1.51 -13.80
C GLN A 95 2.52 -2.89 -13.37
N LEU A 96 1.59 -3.84 -13.24
CA LEU A 96 1.95 -5.24 -13.07
C LEU A 96 2.23 -5.76 -14.48
N SER A 97 3.50 -5.92 -14.81
CA SER A 97 3.88 -6.75 -15.95
C SER A 97 3.39 -8.17 -15.65
N GLY A 98 2.39 -8.62 -16.39
CA GLY A 98 2.19 -10.05 -16.57
C GLY A 98 3.40 -10.56 -17.34
N ASN A 99 4.08 -11.59 -16.83
CA ASN A 99 4.93 -12.41 -17.69
C ASN A 99 4.03 -13.05 -18.74
N SER A 100 3.89 -12.38 -19.89
CA SER A 100 3.32 -12.92 -21.11
C SER A 100 4.45 -13.09 -22.12
N ASP A 101 5.44 -13.92 -21.76
CA ASP A 101 6.50 -14.41 -22.65
C ASP A 101 6.79 -15.86 -22.31
N ASN A 102 5.99 -16.79 -22.84
CA ASN A 102 6.46 -18.15 -23.11
C ASN A 102 5.52 -18.92 -24.05
N SER A 103 5.44 -18.49 -25.30
CA SER A 103 5.01 -19.35 -26.41
C SER A 103 5.30 -18.68 -27.74
N SER A 104 6.55 -18.76 -28.21
CA SER A 104 6.93 -18.76 -29.63
C SER A 104 8.39 -19.21 -29.76
N GLN A 105 8.52 -20.47 -30.18
CA GLN A 105 9.66 -21.28 -30.61
C GLN A 105 11.05 -20.65 -30.85
N PRO A 106 12.15 -21.40 -30.63
CA PRO A 106 13.48 -21.01 -31.09
C PRO A 106 13.53 -21.08 -32.62
N GLN A 107 13.82 -19.95 -33.27
CA GLN A 107 14.27 -19.96 -34.67
C GLN A 107 15.71 -20.48 -34.70
N ALA A 108 15.87 -21.66 -35.28
CA ALA A 108 17.15 -22.18 -35.72
C ALA A 108 17.71 -21.24 -36.80
N ASN A 109 18.78 -20.52 -36.50
CA ASN A 109 19.61 -19.91 -37.53
C ASN A 109 20.81 -20.82 -37.80
N VAL A 110 20.72 -21.51 -38.93
CA VAL A 110 21.78 -22.28 -39.56
C VAL A 110 22.55 -21.32 -40.46
N GLU A 111 23.77 -20.96 -40.07
CA GLU A 111 24.86 -20.40 -40.90
C GLU A 111 25.98 -20.04 -39.90
N ASN A 112 27.26 -20.36 -40.04
CA ASN A 112 28.06 -20.62 -41.21
C ASN A 112 29.42 -21.14 -40.70
N ALA A 113 29.80 -22.39 -40.99
CA ALA A 113 31.15 -22.87 -40.70
C ALA A 113 31.48 -24.05 -41.62
N GLN A 114 32.13 -23.75 -42.75
CA GLN A 114 33.31 -24.45 -43.25
C GLN A 114 33.66 -23.91 -44.64
N SER A 115 34.46 -22.84 -44.67
CA SER A 115 35.33 -22.59 -45.81
C SER A 115 36.33 -23.74 -45.89
N ARG A 116 36.24 -24.46 -47.01
CA ARG A 116 37.28 -25.34 -47.54
C ARG A 116 38.49 -24.48 -47.90
N GLN A 117 39.66 -24.79 -47.33
CA GLN A 117 40.94 -25.04 -48.01
C GLN A 117 42.07 -25.06 -46.99
#